data_AF-A0A257Z0H5-F1
#
_entry.id   AF-A0A257Z0H5-F1
#
_cell.length_a   1.000
_cell.length_b   1.000
_cell.length_c   1.000
_cell.angle_alpha   90.00
_cell.angle_beta   90.00
_cell.angle_gamma   90.00
#
_symmetry.space_group_name_H-M   'P 1'
#
loop_
_entity.id
_entity.type
_entity.pdbx_description
1 polymer ?
#
loop_
_entity_poly.entity_id
_entity_poly.type
_entity_poly.pdbx_seq_one_letter_code
_entity_poly.pdbx_strand_id
1 'polypeptide(L)'
;MTDAPNRPEDADDMTAAEYVIGLQDQADRAATAARIGNDPAFADLVQAWEVRLHPLSDDYGEVAAPPLLPAIEARLFPKAARGARARGRAGGRAGGRVGGRWQWFAGAGVAAVLFLVAMAGWLAPPPSPGGCMRSG
;
A
#
# COMPACT_ATOMS: atom_id res chain seq x y z
N MET A 1 33.09 3.37 31.61
CA MET A 1 31.93 3.41 30.70
C MET A 1 31.73 4.88 30.34
N THR A 2 32.27 5.34 29.22
CA THR A 2 32.19 6.76 28.85
C THR A 2 30.87 6.99 28.15
N ASP A 3 29.98 7.73 28.78
CA ASP A 3 28.73 8.20 28.18
C ASP A 3 29.05 9.42 27.31
N ALA A 4 29.62 9.14 26.13
CA ALA A 4 29.71 10.13 25.08
C ALA A 4 28.36 10.13 24.35
N PRO A 5 27.75 11.29 24.05
CA PRO A 5 26.51 11.31 23.31
C PRO A 5 26.73 10.63 21.95
N ASN A 6 26.00 9.53 21.72
CA ASN A 6 26.03 8.82 20.44
C ASN A 6 25.61 9.80 19.33
N ARG A 7 26.36 9.82 18.23
CA ARG A 7 25.97 10.63 17.08
C ARG A 7 24.67 10.03 16.50
N PRO A 8 23.81 10.82 15.84
CA PRO A 8 22.54 10.30 15.31
C PRO A 8 22.72 9.05 14.43
N GLU A 9 23.79 9.00 13.64
CA GLU A 9 24.16 7.84 12.83
C GLU A 9 24.48 6.58 13.66
N ASP A 10 25.13 6.73 14.82
CA ASP A 10 25.46 5.62 15.73
C ASP A 10 24.20 5.12 16.46
N ALA A 11 23.27 6.04 16.76
CA ALA A 11 21.99 5.70 17.37
C ALA A 11 21.06 4.95 16.39
N ASP A 12 21.07 5.33 15.12
CA ASP A 12 20.31 4.65 14.07
C ASP A 12 20.86 3.25 13.78
N ASP A 13 22.18 3.09 13.71
CA ASP A 13 22.82 1.78 13.53
C ASP A 13 22.48 0.84 14.69
N MET A 14 22.53 1.33 15.94
CA MET A 14 22.13 0.56 17.12
C MET A 14 20.65 0.17 17.08
N THR A 15 19.77 1.12 16.76
CA THR A 15 18.32 0.87 16.67
C THR A 15 18.00 -0.20 15.62
N ALA A 16 18.68 -0.16 14.47
CA ALA A 16 18.54 -1.16 13.42
C ALA A 16 19.01 -2.55 13.90
N ALA A 17 20.14 -2.62 14.62
CA ALA A 17 20.66 -3.86 15.18
C ALA A 17 19.65 -4.49 16.17
N GLU A 18 19.15 -3.71 17.12
CA GLU A 18 18.16 -4.13 18.13
C GLU A 18 16.87 -4.64 17.49
N TYR A 19 16.42 -3.99 16.41
CA TYR A 19 15.26 -4.43 15.65
C TYR A 19 15.47 -5.82 15.02
N VAL A 20 16.62 -6.03 14.36
CA VAL A 20 16.93 -7.30 13.66
C VAL A 20 17.06 -8.45 14.66
N ILE A 21 17.76 -8.25 15.79
CA ILE A 21 17.92 -9.29 16.82
C ILE A 21 16.66 -9.49 17.68
N GLY A 22 15.69 -8.58 17.62
CA GLY A 22 14.43 -8.68 18.35
C GLY A 22 14.50 -8.25 19.81
N LEU A 23 15.39 -7.32 20.17
CA LEU A 23 15.55 -6.82 21.55
C LEU A 23 14.52 -5.74 21.93
N GLN A 24 13.89 -5.10 20.94
CA GLN A 24 12.90 -4.05 21.15
C GLN A 24 11.58 -4.59 21.71
N ASP A 25 10.93 -3.81 22.57
CA ASP A 25 9.57 -4.10 23.00
C ASP A 25 8.55 -3.91 21.87
N GLN A 26 7.28 -4.23 22.13
CA GLN A 26 6.24 -4.18 21.11
C GLN A 26 5.99 -2.76 20.56
N ALA A 27 6.10 -1.74 21.40
CA ALA A 27 5.85 -0.35 21.00
C ALA A 27 7.02 0.18 20.15
N ASP A 28 8.25 -0.05 20.61
CA ASP A 28 9.47 0.37 19.92
C ASP A 28 9.62 -0.37 18.58
N ARG A 29 9.30 -1.67 18.55
CA ARG A 29 9.32 -2.46 17.32
C ARG A 29 8.29 -1.95 16.31
N ALA A 30 7.11 -1.52 16.75
CA ALA A 30 6.09 -0.94 15.87
C ALA A 30 6.54 0.43 15.31
N ALA A 31 7.17 1.27 16.14
CA ALA A 31 7.73 2.54 15.69
C ALA A 31 8.85 2.34 14.67
N THR A 32 9.78 1.41 14.94
CA THR A 32 10.87 1.07 14.02
C THR A 32 10.34 0.49 12.72
N ALA A 33 9.34 -0.41 12.76
CA ALA A 33 8.70 -0.96 11.56
C ALA A 33 8.03 0.13 10.71
N ALA A 34 7.34 1.09 11.35
CA ALA A 34 6.77 2.23 10.64
C ALA A 34 7.86 3.10 10.01
N ARG A 35 8.99 3.29 10.70
CA ARG A 35 10.13 4.05 10.17
C ARG A 35 10.77 3.37 8.96
N ILE A 36 10.99 2.05 9.00
CA ILE A 36 11.51 1.27 7.86
C ILE A 36 10.68 1.53 6.57
N GLY A 37 9.36 1.66 6.70
CA GLY A 37 8.48 1.94 5.55
C GLY A 37 8.56 3.37 5.01
N ASN A 38 9.10 4.33 5.78
CA ASN A 38 9.09 5.76 5.46
C ASN A 38 10.50 6.36 5.24
N ASP A 39 11.55 5.67 5.67
CA ASP A 39 12.95 6.12 5.63
C ASP A 39 13.82 5.07 4.93
N PRO A 40 14.10 5.24 3.62
CA PRO A 40 14.91 4.29 2.85
C PRO A 40 16.33 4.10 3.39
N ALA A 41 16.95 5.17 3.91
CA ALA A 41 18.32 5.08 4.42
C ALA A 41 18.37 4.23 5.69
N PHE A 42 17.36 4.36 6.56
CA PHE A 42 17.23 3.49 7.72
C PHE A 42 16.88 2.04 7.33
N ALA A 43 16.07 1.84 6.30
CA ALA A 43 15.78 0.50 5.78
C ALA A 43 17.05 -0.21 5.27
N ASP A 44 17.97 0.52 4.62
CA ASP A 44 19.26 -0.01 4.18
C ASP A 44 20.14 -0.45 5.36
N LEU A 45 20.11 0.28 6.50
CA LEU A 45 20.80 -0.14 7.72
C LEU A 45 20.24 -1.46 8.27
N VAL A 46 18.90 -1.59 8.32
CA VAL A 46 18.25 -2.83 8.76
C VAL A 46 18.64 -4.00 7.86
N GLN A 47 18.59 -3.81 6.53
CA GLN A 47 19.01 -4.82 5.57
C GLN A 47 20.49 -5.22 5.76
N ALA A 48 21.37 -4.24 6.00
CA ALA A 48 22.79 -4.51 6.25
C ALA A 48 23.01 -5.37 7.50
N TRP A 49 22.22 -5.16 8.55
CA TRP A 49 22.23 -5.99 9.76
C TRP A 49 21.65 -7.39 9.50
N GLU A 50 20.56 -7.51 8.75
CA GLU A 50 20.00 -8.81 8.35
C GLU A 50 21.02 -9.65 7.58
N VAL A 51 21.69 -9.06 6.58
CA VAL A 51 22.73 -9.73 5.79
C VAL A 51 23.92 -10.13 6.66
N ARG A 52 24.35 -9.26 7.58
CA ARG A 52 25.45 -9.53 8.51
C ARG A 52 25.15 -10.74 9.41
N LEU A 53 23.89 -10.88 9.84
CA LEU A 53 23.48 -11.90 10.80
C LEU A 53 22.95 -13.18 10.15
N HIS A 54 22.59 -13.16 8.86
CA HIS A 54 22.09 -14.33 8.14
C HIS A 54 22.98 -15.58 8.29
N PRO A 55 24.32 -15.52 8.17
CA PRO A 55 25.17 -16.72 8.28
C PRO A 55 25.10 -17.40 9.66
N LEU A 56 24.66 -16.69 10.71
CA LEU A 56 24.53 -17.28 12.05
C LEU A 56 23.47 -18.40 12.09
N SER A 57 22.52 -18.43 11.15
CA SER A 57 21.53 -19.50 11.08
C SER A 57 22.08 -20.81 10.50
N ASP A 58 23.21 -20.76 9.79
CA ASP A 58 23.71 -21.91 9.01
C ASP A 58 24.30 -23.01 9.90
N ASP A 59 24.69 -22.68 11.14
CA ASP A 59 25.28 -23.61 12.10
C ASP A 59 24.23 -24.49 12.83
N TYR A 60 22.93 -24.26 12.61
CA TYR A 60 21.86 -25.06 13.20
C TYR A 60 21.46 -26.22 12.28
N GLY A 61 21.46 -27.45 12.80
CA GLY A 61 20.97 -28.62 12.08
C GLY A 61 19.45 -28.60 11.86
N GLU A 62 19.00 -29.24 10.78
CA GLU A 62 17.57 -29.38 10.49
C GLU A 62 16.87 -30.26 11.53
N VAL A 63 15.69 -29.83 11.98
CA VAL A 63 14.82 -30.57 12.90
C VAL A 63 13.45 -30.76 12.28
N ALA A 64 12.90 -31.97 12.36
CA ALA A 64 11.58 -32.28 11.83
C ALA A 64 10.50 -31.40 12.49
N ALA A 65 9.80 -30.60 11.69
CA ALA A 65 8.70 -29.77 12.17
C ALA A 65 7.43 -30.59 12.44
N PRO A 66 6.62 -30.22 13.45
CA PRO A 66 5.28 -30.80 13.63
C PRO A 66 4.38 -30.53 12.39
N PRO A 67 3.37 -31.37 12.10
CA PRO A 67 2.52 -31.25 10.90
C PRO A 67 1.48 -30.12 11.01
N LEU A 68 1.92 -28.90 11.30
CA LEU A 68 1.07 -27.71 11.53
C LEU A 68 0.80 -26.90 10.27
N LEU A 69 1.54 -27.14 9.18
CA LEU A 69 1.42 -26.36 7.94
C LEU A 69 -0.03 -26.26 7.42
N PRO A 70 -0.83 -27.35 7.36
CA PRO A 70 -2.23 -27.25 6.92
C PRO A 70 -3.09 -26.35 7.80
N ALA A 71 -2.83 -26.32 9.12
CA ALA A 71 -3.55 -25.47 10.07
C ALA A 71 -3.16 -24.00 9.92
N ILE A 72 -1.87 -23.73 9.69
CA ILE A 72 -1.34 -22.39 9.40
C ILE A 72 -1.97 -21.85 8.11
N GLU A 73 -1.95 -22.64 7.03
CA GLU A 73 -2.55 -22.28 5.75
C GLU A 73 -4.04 -21.97 5.87
N ALA A 74 -4.80 -22.81 6.58
CA ALA A 74 -6.23 -22.59 6.79
C ALA A 74 -6.53 -21.28 7.56
N ARG A 75 -5.65 -20.88 8.48
CA ARG A 75 -5.78 -19.63 9.25
C ARG A 75 -5.40 -18.40 8.44
N LEU A 76 -4.32 -18.47 7.65
CA LEU A 76 -3.83 -17.35 6.85
C LEU A 76 -4.66 -17.13 5.59
N PHE A 77 -5.19 -18.20 4.99
CA PHE A 77 -5.92 -18.17 3.72
C PHE A 77 -7.31 -18.80 3.87
N PRO A 78 -8.21 -18.20 4.65
CA PRO A 78 -9.55 -18.75 4.82
C PRO A 78 -10.28 -18.74 3.47
N LYS A 79 -10.67 -19.92 2.99
CA LYS A 79 -11.50 -20.04 1.78
C LYS A 79 -12.82 -19.32 2.06
N ALA A 80 -13.08 -18.22 1.34
CA ALA A 80 -14.32 -17.48 1.44
C ALA A 80 -15.50 -18.47 1.30
N ALA A 81 -16.33 -18.57 2.33
CA ALA A 81 -17.45 -19.50 2.34
C ALA A 81 -18.36 -19.19 1.14
N ARG A 82 -18.33 -20.05 0.13
CA ARG A 82 -19.10 -19.92 -1.13
C ARG A 82 -20.62 -20.04 -0.94
N GLY A 83 -21.12 -20.02 0.30
CA GLY A 83 -22.47 -20.42 0.68
C GLY A 83 -23.35 -19.39 1.39
N ALA A 84 -22.89 -18.15 1.62
CA ALA A 84 -23.75 -17.12 2.24
C ALA A 84 -24.65 -16.37 1.24
N ARG A 85 -24.36 -16.45 -0.07
CA ARG A 85 -25.16 -15.79 -1.12
C ARG A 85 -26.22 -16.70 -1.78
N ALA A 86 -26.28 -17.98 -1.40
CA ALA A 86 -27.21 -18.95 -1.98
C ALA A 86 -28.56 -19.08 -1.24
N ARG A 87 -28.70 -18.50 -0.03
CA ARG A 87 -29.92 -18.61 0.80
C ARG A 87 -30.97 -17.51 0.60
N GLY A 88 -30.87 -16.73 -0.48
CA GLY A 88 -31.84 -15.66 -0.81
C GLY A 88 -32.42 -15.71 -2.22
N ARG A 89 -32.21 -16.79 -2.99
CA ARG A 89 -32.58 -16.84 -4.42
C ARG A 89 -33.75 -17.78 -4.75
N ALA A 90 -34.70 -17.90 -3.83
CA ALA A 90 -36.05 -18.37 -4.12
C ALA A 90 -37.03 -17.19 -3.94
N GLY A 91 -37.09 -16.29 -4.92
CA GLY A 91 -38.08 -15.20 -4.92
C GLY A 91 -37.69 -13.99 -5.74
N GLY A 92 -38.32 -13.81 -6.90
CA GLY A 92 -38.65 -12.49 -7.45
C GLY A 92 -37.61 -11.77 -8.31
N ARG A 93 -37.89 -11.72 -9.62
CA ARG A 93 -37.68 -10.63 -10.60
C ARG A 93 -36.57 -9.59 -10.36
N ALA A 94 -35.66 -9.53 -11.34
CA ALA A 94 -35.10 -8.35 -12.01
C ALA A 94 -34.51 -7.20 -11.18
N GLY A 95 -33.23 -6.90 -11.47
CA GLY A 95 -32.66 -5.56 -11.33
C GLY A 95 -32.05 -5.27 -9.96
N GLY A 96 -30.78 -5.64 -9.79
CA GLY A 96 -29.97 -5.22 -8.64
C GLY A 96 -29.81 -3.71 -8.59
N ARG A 97 -30.58 -3.05 -7.74
CA ARG A 97 -30.31 -1.68 -7.29
C ARG A 97 -29.12 -1.73 -6.34
N VAL A 98 -27.96 -1.35 -6.85
CA VAL A 98 -26.76 -1.04 -6.05
C VAL A 98 -27.12 0.10 -5.07
N GLY A 99 -26.62 -0.01 -3.84
CA GLY A 99 -27.02 0.81 -2.69
C GLY A 99 -27.01 2.32 -2.95
N GLY A 100 -28.19 2.93 -2.77
CA GLY A 100 -28.53 4.33 -3.05
C GLY A 100 -27.87 5.40 -2.18
N ARG A 101 -26.62 5.19 -1.75
CA ARG A 101 -25.81 6.22 -1.04
C ARG A 101 -24.47 6.51 -1.70
N TRP A 102 -23.97 5.62 -2.56
CA TRP A 102 -22.70 5.83 -3.28
C TRP A 102 -22.90 6.43 -4.69
N GLN A 103 -24.13 6.43 -5.20
CA GLN A 103 -24.48 6.99 -6.51
C GLN A 103 -24.35 8.52 -6.59
N TRP A 104 -24.31 9.22 -5.46
CA TRP A 104 -24.19 10.68 -5.43
C TRP A 104 -22.80 11.19 -5.86
N PHE A 105 -21.74 10.37 -5.73
CA PHE A 105 -20.40 10.78 -6.18
C PHE A 105 -20.17 10.59 -7.68
N ALA A 106 -20.94 9.72 -8.35
CA ALA A 106 -20.79 9.48 -9.79
C ALA A 106 -21.49 10.53 -10.67
N GLY A 107 -22.49 11.26 -10.15
CA GLY A 107 -23.23 12.27 -10.91
C GLY A 107 -22.56 13.64 -11.00
N ALA A 108 -21.82 14.05 -9.96
CA ALA A 108 -21.24 15.41 -9.88
C ALA A 108 -20.06 15.62 -10.86
N GLY A 109 -19.27 14.58 -11.15
CA GLY A 109 -18.11 14.69 -12.05
C GLY A 109 -18.50 14.97 -13.51
N VAL A 110 -19.58 14.36 -14.00
CA VAL A 110 -20.00 14.50 -15.40
C VAL A 110 -20.55 15.91 -15.69
N ALA A 111 -21.31 16.50 -14.76
CA ALA A 111 -21.85 17.85 -14.93
C ALA A 111 -20.74 18.92 -14.97
N ALA A 112 -19.70 18.79 -14.14
CA ALA A 112 -18.57 19.72 -14.13
C ALA A 112 -17.76 19.71 -15.44
N VAL A 113 -17.53 18.52 -16.02
CA VAL A 113 -16.83 18.38 -17.30
C VAL A 113 -17.65 18.98 -18.44
N LEU A 114 -18.97 18.71 -18.50
CA LEU A 114 -19.83 19.30 -19.53
C LEU A 114 -19.90 20.83 -19.42
N PHE A 115 -19.94 21.39 -18.20
CA PHE A 115 -19.93 22.83 -17.98
C PHE A 115 -18.61 23.48 -18.45
N LEU A 116 -17.46 22.87 -18.15
CA LEU A 116 -16.15 23.37 -18.61
C LEU A 116 -16.01 23.32 -20.14
N VAL A 117 -16.48 22.26 -20.79
CA VAL A 117 -16.46 22.15 -22.26
C VAL A 117 -17.37 23.18 -22.92
N ALA A 118 -18.58 23.39 -22.37
CA ALA A 118 -19.49 24.42 -22.87
C ALA A 118 -18.91 25.83 -22.70
N MET A 119 -18.30 26.13 -21.54
CA MET A 119 -17.70 27.43 -21.27
C MET A 119 -16.47 27.69 -22.15
N ALA A 120 -15.64 26.69 -22.40
CA ALA A 120 -14.50 26.80 -23.33
C ALA A 120 -14.96 27.04 -24.78
N GLY A 121 -16.07 26.42 -25.20
CA GLY A 121 -16.66 26.66 -26.52
C GLY A 121 -17.22 28.08 -26.70
N TRP A 122 -17.74 28.69 -25.64
CA TRP A 122 -18.20 30.09 -25.66
C TRP A 122 -17.05 31.12 -25.71
N LEU A 123 -15.87 30.78 -25.19
CA LEU A 123 -14.71 31.68 -25.16
C LEU A 123 -13.78 31.53 -26.38
N ALA A 124 -13.97 30.52 -27.23
CA ALA A 124 -13.13 30.31 -28.40
C ALA A 124 -13.52 31.26 -29.54
N PRO A 125 -12.64 32.16 -30.01
CA PRO A 125 -12.89 32.94 -31.22
C PRO A 125 -12.94 32.01 -32.44
N PRO A 126 -13.79 32.28 -33.44
CA PRO A 126 -13.90 31.43 -34.62
C PRO A 126 -12.54 31.35 -35.34
N PRO A 127 -12.16 30.17 -35.86
CA PRO A 127 -10.92 30.03 -36.61
C PRO A 127 -10.98 30.97 -37.81
N SER A 128 -10.03 31.90 -37.85
CA SER A 128 -9.89 32.82 -38.99
C SER A 128 -9.55 31.98 -40.23
N PRO A 129 -10.37 32.02 -41.30
CA PRO A 129 -10.03 31.34 -42.54
C PRO A 129 -8.73 31.93 -43.08
N GLY A 130 -7.75 31.05 -43.31
CA GLY A 130 -6.44 31.41 -43.83
C GLY A 130 -6.55 32.28 -45.07
N GLY A 131 -6.17 33.54 -44.92
CA GLY A 131 -6.07 34.49 -46.02
C GLY A 131 -4.95 34.07 -46.98
N CYS A 132 -5.37 33.65 -48.15
CA CYS A 132 -4.58 33.42 -49.35
C CYS A 132 -3.51 34.50 -49.61
N MET A 133 -2.29 34.04 -49.89
CA MET A 133 -1.37 34.45 -50.98
C MET A 133 -1.36 35.89 -51.53
N ARG A 134 -0.11 36.35 -51.82
CA ARG A 134 0.38 37.11 -53.00
C ARG A 134 1.01 38.47 -52.62
N SER A 135 2.33 38.56 -52.48
CA SER A 135 3.36 38.88 -53.50
C SER A 135 3.10 40.16 -54.31
N GLY A 136 3.93 41.17 -54.07
CA GLY A 136 4.15 42.35 -54.91
C GLY A 136 5.44 43.00 -54.45
#